data_AF-A0AA36IY23-F1
#
_entry.id   AF-A0AA36IY23-F1
#
_cell.length_a   1.000
_cell.length_b   1.000
_cell.length_c   1.000
_cell.angle_alpha   90.00
_cell.angle_beta   90.00
_cell.angle_gamma   90.00
#
_symmetry.space_group_name_H-M   'P 1'
#
loop_
_entity.id
_entity.type
_entity.pdbx_description
1 polymer ?
#
loop_
_entity_poly.entity_id
_entity_poly.type
_entity_poly.pdbx_seq_one_letter_code
_entity_poly.pdbx_strand_id
1 'polypeptide(L)'
;MAMPYSTFGPDAKRDEKPTGQVFMPGKRKRFNALAIALNLLVPTCAFAFISWALAFELHYDRPKLAWGSVVMGLAVAMFSYLMGRCSRHLDGPPMWYSFFAASLTFATLLGAFVGDYLYAGMMEASFDFQNLGSYPAVDPSRQKGQQLMDAGRVYFASGSKLDLAKSMSFQNFEEYCVVPIVKGDDELASYDFWAVGVNCCDQRDGVFRCGEFSNTHARSGLRYMEEGNRQYFRLAVQQAEAAFGIKANHPLFFTWTQDPLALVTAKVDTAWRLYGVGVGVHFFTNLFVVIVALMGFSRLGHF
;
A
#
# COMPACT_ATOMS: atom_id res chain seq x y z
N MET A 1 -36.76 -5.21 -102.95
CA MET A 1 -37.26 -6.59 -102.78
C MET A 1 -38.07 -6.61 -101.49
N ALA A 2 -39.39 -6.64 -101.60
CA ALA A 2 -40.34 -6.78 -100.50
C ALA A 2 -40.16 -8.15 -99.82
N MET A 3 -40.41 -8.33 -98.52
CA MET A 3 -41.70 -8.79 -97.95
C MET A 3 -41.57 -8.96 -96.39
N PRO A 4 -42.65 -9.18 -95.61
CA PRO A 4 -43.18 -8.13 -94.72
C PRO A 4 -43.57 -8.58 -93.27
N TYR A 5 -44.02 -7.61 -92.48
CA TYR A 5 -45.07 -7.58 -91.44
C TYR A 5 -45.44 -8.81 -90.59
N SER A 6 -45.54 -8.59 -89.26
CA SER A 6 -46.76 -8.72 -88.41
C SER A 6 -46.35 -8.82 -86.92
N THR A 7 -47.06 -8.35 -85.88
CA THR A 7 -48.01 -7.27 -85.58
C THR A 7 -48.37 -7.43 -84.09
N PHE A 8 -48.51 -6.32 -83.34
CA PHE A 8 -49.24 -6.17 -82.06
C PHE A 8 -48.74 -6.99 -80.83
N GLY A 9 -48.66 -6.46 -79.60
CA GLY A 9 -49.40 -5.36 -79.00
C GLY A 9 -48.75 -4.79 -77.71
N PRO A 10 -49.51 -3.96 -76.97
CA PRO A 10 -49.01 -2.97 -76.02
C PRO A 10 -48.90 -3.52 -74.59
N ASP A 11 -48.04 -2.92 -73.77
CA ASP A 11 -48.43 -2.41 -72.44
C ASP A 11 -47.23 -1.81 -71.72
N ALA A 12 -47.27 -0.48 -71.59
CA ALA A 12 -46.43 0.27 -70.68
C ALA A 12 -46.81 -0.09 -69.24
N LYS A 13 -46.04 -0.98 -68.59
CA LYS A 13 -46.05 -1.10 -67.13
C LYS A 13 -44.97 -0.22 -66.51
N ARG A 14 -45.46 0.97 -66.20
CA ARG A 14 -45.07 1.94 -65.17
C ARG A 14 -44.39 1.30 -63.95
N ASP A 15 -43.42 2.04 -63.43
CA ASP A 15 -42.63 1.78 -62.22
C ASP A 15 -43.42 1.15 -61.05
N GLU A 16 -42.97 -0.02 -60.60
CA GLU A 16 -43.13 -0.46 -59.22
C GLU A 16 -41.74 -0.71 -58.63
N LYS A 17 -41.21 0.29 -57.92
CA LYS A 17 -40.16 0.05 -56.93
C LYS A 17 -40.72 -0.95 -55.92
N PRO A 18 -40.05 -2.07 -55.61
CA PRO A 18 -40.45 -2.89 -54.49
C PRO A 18 -40.21 -2.08 -53.20
N THR A 19 -41.26 -1.39 -52.77
CA THR A 19 -41.34 -0.70 -51.48
C THR A 19 -41.63 -1.75 -50.43
N GLY A 20 -40.66 -2.63 -50.23
CA GLY A 20 -40.64 -3.61 -49.15
C GLY A 20 -39.34 -3.39 -48.41
N GLN A 21 -39.33 -2.48 -47.44
CA GLN A 21 -38.35 -2.58 -46.36
C GLN A 21 -38.61 -3.93 -45.71
N VAL A 22 -37.84 -4.94 -46.10
CA VAL A 22 -37.77 -6.20 -45.40
C VAL A 22 -37.26 -5.84 -44.02
N PHE A 23 -38.19 -5.73 -43.06
CA PHE A 23 -37.86 -5.73 -41.64
C PHE A 23 -37.22 -7.09 -41.37
N MET A 24 -35.89 -7.18 -41.53
CA MET A 24 -35.15 -8.26 -40.91
C MET A 24 -35.37 -8.10 -39.41
N PRO A 25 -36.04 -9.04 -38.72
CA PRO A 25 -36.15 -8.96 -37.27
C PRO A 25 -34.72 -8.94 -36.73
N GLY A 26 -34.32 -7.80 -36.15
CA GLY A 26 -33.00 -7.63 -35.60
C GLY A 26 -32.70 -8.81 -34.68
N LYS A 27 -31.65 -9.59 -35.00
CA LYS A 27 -31.17 -10.65 -34.12
C LYS A 27 -30.98 -10.01 -32.75
N ARG A 28 -31.79 -10.39 -31.76
CA ARG A 28 -31.60 -9.97 -30.36
C ARG A 28 -30.19 -10.40 -29.97
N LYS A 29 -29.22 -9.47 -30.00
CA LYS A 29 -27.86 -9.76 -29.53
C LYS A 29 -27.95 -10.11 -28.06
N ARG A 30 -27.62 -11.37 -27.74
CA ARG A 30 -27.70 -11.92 -26.38
C ARG A 30 -26.71 -11.15 -25.50
N PHE A 31 -27.16 -10.65 -24.36
CA PHE A 31 -26.28 -10.07 -23.35
C PHE A 31 -25.21 -11.11 -22.99
N ASN A 32 -23.94 -10.76 -23.19
CA ASN A 32 -22.84 -11.64 -22.82
C ASN A 32 -22.55 -11.47 -21.32
N ALA A 33 -23.41 -12.09 -20.49
CA ALA A 33 -23.31 -12.04 -19.03
C ALA A 33 -21.92 -12.50 -18.54
N LEU A 34 -21.30 -13.46 -19.23
CA LEU A 34 -19.95 -13.92 -18.94
C LEU A 34 -18.91 -12.81 -19.14
N ALA A 35 -18.97 -12.07 -20.25
CA ALA A 35 -18.04 -10.97 -20.49
C ALA A 35 -18.16 -9.85 -19.44
N ILE A 36 -19.39 -9.55 -18.99
CA ILE A 36 -19.65 -8.57 -17.94
C ILE A 36 -19.06 -9.06 -16.61
N ALA A 37 -19.32 -10.32 -16.24
CA ALA A 37 -18.79 -10.92 -15.03
C ALA A 37 -17.25 -10.93 -15.03
N LEU A 38 -16.61 -11.26 -16.16
CA LEU A 38 -15.15 -11.26 -16.28
C LEU A 38 -14.56 -9.85 -16.14
N ASN A 39 -15.19 -8.83 -16.72
CA ASN A 39 -14.75 -7.43 -16.61
C ASN A 39 -14.93 -6.85 -15.20
N LEU A 40 -15.86 -7.40 -14.42
CA LEU A 40 -16.04 -7.01 -13.03
C LEU A 40 -15.08 -7.75 -12.10
N LEU A 41 -15.03 -9.08 -12.21
CA LEU A 41 -14.34 -9.93 -11.24
C LEU A 41 -12.83 -9.94 -11.47
N VAL A 42 -12.36 -10.07 -12.72
CA VAL A 42 -10.92 -10.26 -12.97
C VAL A 42 -10.10 -9.02 -12.59
N PRO A 43 -10.46 -7.78 -12.97
CA PRO A 43 -9.73 -6.60 -12.51
C PRO A 43 -9.79 -6.44 -10.99
N THR A 44 -10.91 -6.75 -10.34
CA THR A 44 -11.03 -6.69 -8.88
C THR A 44 -10.14 -7.72 -8.20
N CYS A 45 -10.13 -8.97 -8.68
CA CYS A 45 -9.25 -10.01 -8.17
C CYS A 45 -7.78 -9.69 -8.41
N ALA A 46 -7.44 -9.12 -9.57
CA ALA A 46 -6.08 -8.67 -9.88
C ALA A 46 -5.65 -7.54 -8.94
N PHE A 47 -6.49 -6.53 -8.73
CA PHE A 47 -6.24 -5.46 -7.76
C PHE A 47 -6.01 -6.02 -6.36
N ALA A 48 -6.91 -6.89 -5.88
CA ALA A 48 -6.81 -7.49 -4.55
C ALA A 48 -5.53 -8.32 -4.39
N PHE A 49 -5.23 -9.18 -5.37
CA PHE A 49 -4.03 -10.02 -5.33
C PHE A 49 -2.75 -9.21 -5.40
N ILE A 50 -2.64 -8.24 -6.31
CA ILE A 50 -1.41 -7.44 -6.50
C ILE A 50 -1.18 -6.54 -5.30
N SER A 51 -2.23 -5.87 -4.79
CA SER A 51 -2.10 -5.05 -3.58
C SER A 51 -1.76 -5.89 -2.35
N TRP A 52 -2.31 -7.10 -2.21
CA TRP A 52 -1.90 -8.02 -1.14
C TRP A 52 -0.45 -8.49 -1.31
N ALA A 53 -0.07 -8.91 -2.52
CA ALA A 53 1.26 -9.40 -2.84
C ALA A 53 2.36 -8.36 -2.55
N LEU A 54 2.07 -7.08 -2.79
CA LEU A 54 2.99 -5.98 -2.51
C LEU A 54 2.89 -5.42 -1.09
N ALA A 55 1.75 -5.56 -0.40
CA ALA A 55 1.60 -5.02 0.96
C ALA A 55 2.12 -5.95 2.06
N PHE A 56 2.07 -7.28 1.89
CA PHE A 56 2.27 -8.24 2.97
C PHE A 56 3.54 -9.11 2.77
N GLU A 57 3.60 -10.27 3.42
CA GLU A 57 4.76 -11.16 3.55
C GLU A 57 5.47 -11.46 2.24
N LEU A 58 4.74 -11.57 1.12
CA LEU A 58 5.34 -11.89 -0.17
C LEU A 58 6.35 -10.83 -0.64
N HIS A 59 6.09 -9.55 -0.36
CA HIS A 59 7.02 -8.46 -0.68
C HIS A 59 8.24 -8.52 0.24
N TYR A 60 8.04 -8.80 1.52
CA TYR A 60 9.11 -8.89 2.52
C TYR A 60 10.09 -10.04 2.22
N ASP A 61 9.56 -11.25 2.00
CA ASP A 61 10.40 -12.44 1.78
C ASP A 61 10.98 -12.50 0.37
N ARG A 62 10.19 -12.12 -0.64
CA ARG A 62 10.51 -12.32 -2.05
C ARG A 62 10.05 -11.13 -2.89
N PRO A 63 10.71 -9.97 -2.80
CA PRO A 63 10.31 -8.76 -3.51
C PRO A 63 10.22 -8.95 -5.02
N LYS A 64 11.10 -9.78 -5.60
CA LYS A 64 11.08 -10.11 -7.03
C LYS A 64 9.79 -10.83 -7.47
N LEU A 65 9.21 -11.70 -6.62
CA LEU A 65 7.95 -12.39 -6.94
C LEU A 65 6.76 -11.45 -6.80
N ALA A 66 6.75 -10.59 -5.78
CA ALA A 66 5.72 -9.58 -5.59
C ALA A 66 5.63 -8.63 -6.81
N TRP A 67 6.75 -8.05 -7.23
CA TRP A 67 6.81 -7.23 -8.45
C TRP A 67 6.55 -8.03 -9.74
N GLY A 68 6.90 -9.31 -9.76
CA GLY A 68 6.55 -10.23 -10.84
C GLY A 68 5.03 -10.34 -11.07
N SER A 69 4.21 -10.21 -10.02
CA SER A 69 2.74 -10.20 -10.15
C SER A 69 2.22 -8.99 -10.93
N VAL A 70 2.86 -7.83 -10.78
CA VAL A 70 2.53 -6.60 -11.54
C VAL A 70 2.86 -6.79 -13.01
N VAL A 71 4.06 -7.30 -13.31
CA VAL A 71 4.50 -7.59 -14.69
C VAL A 71 3.54 -8.57 -15.36
N MET A 72 3.12 -9.62 -14.64
CA MET A 72 2.14 -10.58 -15.14
C MET A 72 0.78 -9.91 -15.42
N GLY A 73 0.28 -9.07 -14.52
CA GLY A 73 -0.97 -8.32 -14.72
C GLY A 73 -0.94 -7.44 -15.97
N LEU A 74 0.15 -6.70 -16.17
CA LEU A 74 0.37 -5.88 -17.36
C LEU A 74 0.50 -6.73 -18.64
N ALA A 75 1.16 -7.89 -18.58
CA ALA A 75 1.26 -8.81 -19.71
C ALA A 75 -0.11 -9.35 -20.13
N VAL A 76 -0.97 -9.73 -19.19
CA VAL A 76 -2.36 -10.16 -19.47
C VAL A 76 -3.20 -9.02 -20.06
N ALA A 77 -3.02 -7.79 -19.57
CA ALA A 77 -3.70 -6.62 -20.12
C ALA A 77 -3.24 -6.34 -21.56
N MET A 78 -1.93 -6.41 -21.82
CA MET A 78 -1.35 -6.26 -23.17
C MET A 78 -1.84 -7.36 -24.12
N PHE A 79 -1.87 -8.61 -23.69
CA PHE A 79 -2.40 -9.71 -24.48
C PHE A 79 -3.88 -9.50 -24.83
N SER A 80 -4.69 -9.07 -23.85
CA SER A 80 -6.11 -8.77 -24.05
C SER A 80 -6.31 -7.61 -25.05
N TYR A 81 -5.44 -6.60 -25.00
CA TYR A 81 -5.45 -5.50 -25.96
C TYR A 81 -5.13 -5.97 -27.39
N LEU A 82 -4.10 -6.80 -27.56
CA LEU A 82 -3.72 -7.37 -28.85
C LEU A 82 -4.83 -8.26 -29.42
N MET A 83 -5.43 -9.11 -28.59
CA MET A 83 -6.61 -9.91 -28.96
C MET A 83 -7.78 -9.03 -29.41
N GLY A 84 -8.02 -7.91 -28.72
CA GLY A 84 -9.01 -6.92 -29.13
C GLY A 84 -8.73 -6.30 -30.50
N ARG A 85 -7.45 -6.02 -30.81
CA ARG A 85 -7.04 -5.52 -32.14
C ARG A 85 -7.18 -6.58 -33.23
N CYS A 86 -6.78 -7.83 -32.99
CA CYS A 86 -6.96 -8.92 -33.95
C CYS A 86 -8.44 -9.21 -34.19
N SER A 87 -9.27 -9.19 -33.14
CA SER A 87 -10.72 -9.40 -33.26
C SER A 87 -11.43 -8.34 -34.09
N ARG A 88 -10.89 -7.11 -34.18
CA ARG A 88 -11.43 -6.06 -35.07
C ARG A 88 -11.35 -6.45 -36.55
N HIS A 89 -10.36 -7.26 -36.91
CA HIS A 89 -10.19 -7.75 -38.28
C HIS A 89 -11.07 -8.98 -38.60
N LEU A 90 -11.74 -9.56 -37.60
CA LEU A 90 -12.51 -10.81 -37.70
C LEU A 90 -14.03 -10.61 -37.42
N ASP A 91 -14.56 -9.40 -37.57
CA ASP A 91 -15.97 -9.02 -37.33
C ASP A 91 -16.51 -9.32 -35.91
N GLY A 92 -15.65 -9.61 -34.93
CA GLY A 92 -16.04 -9.82 -33.53
C GLY A 92 -16.25 -8.49 -32.78
N PRO A 93 -17.15 -8.41 -31.76
CA PRO A 93 -17.43 -7.17 -31.03
C PRO A 93 -16.19 -6.70 -30.24
N PRO A 94 -15.46 -5.68 -30.71
CA PRO A 94 -14.08 -5.40 -30.25
C PRO A 94 -14.03 -4.57 -28.96
N MET A 95 -15.18 -4.09 -28.50
CA MET A 95 -15.27 -3.12 -27.41
C MET A 95 -14.97 -3.72 -26.04
N TRP A 96 -15.35 -4.98 -25.81
CA TRP A 96 -15.18 -5.65 -24.50
C TRP A 96 -13.73 -5.99 -24.17
N TYR A 97 -12.93 -6.44 -25.16
CA TYR A 97 -11.51 -6.74 -24.94
C TYR A 97 -10.68 -5.48 -24.66
N SER A 98 -10.97 -4.39 -25.37
CA SER A 98 -10.28 -3.11 -25.18
C SER A 98 -10.61 -2.50 -23.81
N PHE A 99 -11.88 -2.58 -23.40
CA PHE A 99 -12.32 -2.15 -22.07
C PHE A 99 -11.70 -3.01 -20.96
N PHE A 100 -11.68 -4.33 -21.14
CA PHE A 100 -11.03 -5.25 -20.21
C PHE A 100 -9.55 -4.92 -20.01
N ALA A 101 -8.82 -4.71 -21.11
CA ALA A 101 -7.41 -4.35 -21.06
C ALA A 101 -7.18 -3.02 -20.31
N ALA A 102 -8.02 -2.01 -20.55
CA ALA A 102 -7.92 -0.74 -19.85
C ALA A 102 -8.22 -0.87 -18.34
N SER A 103 -9.30 -1.57 -17.98
CA SER A 103 -9.69 -1.81 -16.58
C SER A 103 -8.62 -2.62 -15.84
N LEU A 104 -8.08 -3.67 -16.46
CA LEU A 104 -7.03 -4.50 -15.86
C LEU A 104 -5.70 -3.74 -15.69
N THR A 105 -5.29 -2.93 -16.67
CA THR A 105 -4.11 -2.06 -16.54
C THR A 105 -4.28 -1.08 -15.39
N PHE A 106 -5.44 -0.42 -15.31
CA PHE A 106 -5.72 0.52 -14.21
C PHE A 106 -5.72 -0.18 -12.85
N ALA A 107 -6.40 -1.33 -12.73
CA ALA A 107 -6.41 -2.15 -11.53
C ALA A 107 -5.00 -2.61 -11.11
N THR A 108 -4.15 -2.98 -12.08
CA THR A 108 -2.78 -3.41 -11.83
C THR A 108 -1.91 -2.26 -11.29
N LEU A 109 -1.96 -1.10 -11.93
CA LEU A 109 -1.18 0.07 -11.49
C LEU A 109 -1.65 0.61 -10.14
N LEU A 110 -2.97 0.70 -9.94
CA LEU A 110 -3.54 1.15 -8.68
C LEU A 110 -3.26 0.14 -7.56
N GLY A 111 -3.36 -1.16 -7.84
CA GLY A 111 -3.01 -2.23 -6.90
C GLY A 111 -1.55 -2.17 -6.49
N ALA A 112 -0.65 -1.90 -7.44
CA ALA A 112 0.76 -1.73 -7.16
C ALA A 112 1.04 -0.52 -6.27
N PHE A 113 0.46 0.63 -6.59
CA PHE A 113 0.60 1.85 -5.78
C PHE A 113 0.06 1.68 -4.36
N VAL A 114 -1.16 1.14 -4.21
CA VAL A 114 -1.77 0.93 -2.89
C VAL A 114 -0.97 -0.09 -2.08
N GLY A 115 -0.55 -1.19 -2.71
CA GLY A 115 0.25 -2.23 -2.05
C GLY A 115 1.58 -1.69 -1.54
N ASP A 116 2.33 -0.99 -2.39
CA ASP A 116 3.63 -0.39 -2.04
C ASP A 116 3.49 0.68 -0.94
N TYR A 117 2.46 1.52 -1.03
CA TYR A 117 2.15 2.52 0.00
C TYR A 117 1.86 1.89 1.37
N LEU A 118 1.07 0.81 1.41
CA LEU A 118 0.80 0.07 2.65
C LEU A 118 2.06 -0.60 3.20
N TYR A 119 2.89 -1.13 2.31
CA TYR A 119 4.15 -1.76 2.69
C TYR A 119 5.11 -0.78 3.35
N ALA A 120 5.49 0.28 2.63
CA ALA A 120 6.44 1.29 3.10
C ALA A 120 5.93 2.06 4.32
N GLY A 121 4.62 2.34 4.39
CA GLY A 121 4.05 3.14 5.48
C GLY A 121 3.82 2.37 6.78
N MET A 122 3.52 1.07 6.73
CA MET A 122 3.03 0.31 7.89
C MET A 122 3.66 -1.07 8.06
N MET A 123 3.77 -1.85 6.98
CA MET A 123 4.09 -3.28 7.09
C MET A 123 5.59 -3.56 7.18
N GLU A 124 6.44 -2.84 6.43
CA GLU A 124 7.91 -3.03 6.42
C GLU A 124 8.48 -2.98 7.84
N ALA A 125 8.28 -1.86 8.54
CA ALA A 125 8.74 -1.71 9.91
C ALA A 125 8.12 -2.76 10.86
N SER A 126 6.86 -3.15 10.63
CA SER A 126 6.19 -4.14 11.46
C SER A 126 6.77 -5.55 11.29
N PHE A 127 7.19 -5.93 10.08
CA PHE A 127 7.87 -7.19 9.81
C PHE A 127 9.30 -7.18 10.37
N ASP A 128 10.03 -6.07 10.24
CA ASP A 128 11.35 -5.94 10.85
C ASP A 128 11.29 -6.13 12.37
N PHE A 129 10.26 -5.60 13.05
CA PHE A 129 10.06 -5.82 14.48
C PHE A 129 9.75 -7.27 14.86
N GLN A 130 9.25 -8.09 13.94
CA GLN A 130 9.01 -9.52 14.20
C GLN A 130 10.31 -10.34 14.09
N ASN A 131 11.25 -9.90 13.26
CA ASN A 131 12.55 -10.53 13.09
C ASN A 131 13.58 -10.13 14.15
N LEU A 132 13.28 -9.10 14.95
CA LEU A 132 14.13 -8.64 16.05
C LEU A 132 13.79 -9.33 17.38
N GLY A 133 14.80 -9.43 18.25
CA GLY A 133 14.66 -10.07 19.56
C GLY A 133 13.76 -9.28 20.53
N SER A 134 13.05 -10.02 21.38
CA SER A 134 12.27 -9.47 22.49
C SER A 134 12.93 -9.82 23.82
N TYR A 135 13.36 -8.81 24.58
CA TYR A 135 14.11 -9.00 25.81
C TYR A 135 13.31 -8.53 27.03
N PRO A 136 12.92 -9.45 27.93
CA PRO A 136 12.22 -9.10 29.17
C PRO A 136 13.19 -8.71 30.29
N ALA A 137 12.71 -7.85 31.19
CA ALA A 137 13.40 -7.46 32.43
C ALA A 137 14.84 -6.94 32.24
N VAL A 138 15.06 -6.13 31.20
CA VAL A 138 16.36 -5.53 30.92
C VAL A 138 16.73 -4.50 32.00
N ASP A 139 17.92 -4.62 32.57
CA ASP A 139 18.42 -3.71 33.60
C ASP A 139 19.48 -2.77 32.99
N PRO A 140 19.17 -1.47 32.80
CA PRO A 140 20.11 -0.50 32.24
C PRO A 140 21.42 -0.35 33.02
N SER A 141 21.47 -0.72 34.31
CA SER A 141 22.68 -0.63 35.13
C SER A 141 23.61 -1.82 35.03
N ARG A 142 23.11 -2.96 34.58
CA ARG A 142 23.87 -4.22 34.48
C ARG A 142 24.18 -4.61 33.05
N GLN A 143 23.23 -4.36 32.15
CA GLN A 143 23.35 -4.74 30.74
C GLN A 143 23.85 -3.57 29.92
N LYS A 144 24.61 -3.86 28.86
CA LYS A 144 25.16 -2.86 27.95
C LYS A 144 24.46 -2.93 26.61
N GLY A 145 24.46 -1.82 25.86
CA GLY A 145 23.83 -1.76 24.54
C GLY A 145 24.41 -2.78 23.56
N GLN A 146 25.70 -3.10 23.68
CA GLN A 146 26.37 -4.10 22.84
C GLN A 146 25.75 -5.51 22.96
N GLN A 147 25.12 -5.85 24.09
CA GLN A 147 24.49 -7.15 24.30
C GLN A 147 23.10 -7.26 23.67
N LEU A 148 22.51 -6.13 23.27
CA LEU A 148 21.12 -5.99 22.83
C LEU A 148 21.02 -5.28 21.48
N MET A 149 22.01 -5.50 20.61
CA MET A 149 22.08 -4.86 19.28
C MET A 149 20.95 -5.33 18.34
N ASP A 150 20.47 -6.56 18.53
CA ASP A 150 19.36 -7.20 17.82
C ASP A 150 18.00 -7.02 18.53
N ALA A 151 17.95 -6.23 19.61
CA ALA A 151 16.72 -6.02 20.35
C ALA A 151 15.76 -5.09 19.59
N GLY A 152 14.59 -5.62 19.25
CA GLY A 152 13.48 -4.87 18.66
C GLY A 152 12.50 -4.38 19.72
N ARG A 153 12.28 -5.19 20.75
CA ARG A 153 11.40 -4.87 21.88
C ARG A 153 12.13 -5.14 23.17
N VAL A 154 12.16 -4.15 24.05
CA VAL A 154 12.81 -4.25 25.35
C VAL A 154 11.80 -3.92 26.41
N TYR A 155 11.61 -4.83 27.36
CA TYR A 155 10.86 -4.55 28.58
C TYR A 155 11.87 -4.33 29.69
N PHE A 156 11.94 -3.12 30.22
CA PHE A 156 12.88 -2.77 31.26
C PHE A 156 12.44 -3.34 32.62
N ALA A 157 13.42 -3.60 33.47
CA ALA A 157 13.20 -4.11 34.82
C ALA A 157 12.38 -3.12 35.66
N SER A 158 11.77 -3.62 36.75
CA SER A 158 11.04 -2.77 37.68
C SER A 158 11.95 -1.69 38.27
N GLY A 159 11.45 -0.46 38.39
CA GLY A 159 12.21 0.70 38.83
C GLY A 159 12.99 1.43 37.73
N SER A 160 12.90 0.96 36.48
CA SER A 160 13.42 1.71 35.33
C SER A 160 12.53 2.91 35.00
N LYS A 161 13.16 4.05 34.75
CA LYS A 161 12.50 5.33 34.46
C LYS A 161 13.33 6.15 33.47
N LEU A 162 12.69 7.15 32.87
CA LEU A 162 13.38 8.18 32.10
C LEU A 162 14.04 9.17 33.08
N ASP A 163 15.33 9.45 32.92
CA ASP A 163 16.00 10.50 33.68
C ASP A 163 15.85 11.84 32.94
N LEU A 164 14.70 12.49 33.18
CA LEU A 164 14.36 13.77 32.53
C LEU A 164 15.35 14.90 32.84
N ALA A 165 16.11 14.80 33.94
CA ALA A 165 17.14 15.79 34.29
C ALA A 165 18.33 15.75 33.33
N LYS A 166 18.51 14.64 32.61
CA LYS A 166 19.55 14.44 31.58
C LYS A 166 18.96 14.43 30.16
N SER A 167 17.82 15.11 29.96
CA SER A 167 17.25 15.30 28.63
C SER A 167 18.11 16.27 27.80
N MET A 168 18.18 16.01 26.49
CA MET A 168 18.93 16.82 25.54
C MET A 168 18.24 16.79 24.18
N SER A 169 18.39 17.86 23.39
CA SER A 169 17.92 17.91 22.01
C SER A 169 18.99 18.43 21.06
N PHE A 170 18.97 17.93 19.82
CA PHE A 170 19.78 18.40 18.70
C PHE A 170 18.86 18.94 17.61
N GLN A 171 19.14 20.12 17.08
CA GLN A 171 18.29 20.74 16.07
C GLN A 171 18.94 20.71 14.68
N ASN A 172 18.27 20.09 13.71
CA ASN A 172 18.65 20.12 12.29
C ASN A 172 17.41 19.94 11.41
N PHE A 173 16.84 21.04 10.91
CA PHE A 173 15.49 21.14 10.31
C PHE A 173 14.35 20.75 11.27
N GLU A 174 14.44 19.56 11.85
CA GLU A 174 13.59 19.07 12.94
C GLU A 174 14.39 19.04 14.25
N GLU A 175 13.68 18.99 15.37
CA GLU A 175 14.27 18.81 16.70
C GLU A 175 14.34 17.32 17.06
N TYR A 176 15.54 16.83 17.35
CA TYR A 176 15.80 15.44 17.73
C TYR A 176 16.03 15.34 19.23
N CYS A 177 15.08 14.73 19.94
CA CYS A 177 15.06 14.63 21.39
C CYS A 177 15.58 13.30 21.88
N VAL A 178 16.40 13.33 22.93
CA VAL A 178 16.93 12.14 23.60
C VAL A 178 16.84 12.28 25.11
N VAL A 179 16.58 11.17 25.79
CA VAL A 179 16.63 11.07 27.24
C VAL A 179 17.13 9.68 27.66
N PRO A 180 18.04 9.57 28.64
CA PRO A 180 18.54 8.27 29.05
C PRO A 180 17.50 7.49 29.87
N ILE A 181 17.49 6.18 29.67
CA ILE A 181 16.68 5.22 30.43
C ILE A 181 17.57 4.64 31.52
N VAL A 182 17.22 4.90 32.77
CA VAL A 182 18.02 4.51 33.95
C VAL A 182 17.20 3.63 34.87
N LYS A 183 17.85 3.03 35.88
CA LYS A 183 17.18 2.30 36.95
C LYS A 183 17.65 2.84 38.30
N GLY A 184 16.70 3.36 39.09
CA GLY A 184 17.03 4.07 40.33
C GLY A 184 17.67 5.44 40.06
N ASP A 185 18.45 5.92 41.03
CA ASP A 185 19.15 7.22 40.99
C ASP A 185 20.67 7.06 40.95
N ASP A 186 21.16 5.82 40.84
CA ASP A 186 22.60 5.53 40.80
C ASP A 186 23.23 5.96 39.48
N GLU A 187 24.43 6.52 39.54
CA GLU A 187 25.21 6.83 38.34
C GLU A 187 25.62 5.55 37.61
N LEU A 188 25.28 5.49 36.33
CA LEU A 188 25.58 4.37 35.46
C LEU A 188 27.00 4.49 34.90
N ALA A 189 27.72 3.37 34.82
CA ALA A 189 29.02 3.32 34.17
C ALA A 189 28.95 3.57 32.64
N SER A 190 27.80 3.29 32.02
CA SER A 190 27.52 3.57 30.61
C SER A 190 26.03 3.77 30.40
N TYR A 191 25.65 4.88 29.77
CA TYR A 191 24.28 5.21 29.40
C TYR A 191 24.01 4.72 27.99
N ASP A 192 23.71 3.43 27.84
CA ASP A 192 23.53 2.82 26.52
C ASP A 192 22.08 2.77 26.06
N PHE A 193 21.09 3.00 26.95
CA PHE A 193 19.67 2.93 26.59
C PHE A 193 19.05 4.33 26.60
N TRP A 194 18.46 4.71 25.47
CA TRP A 194 17.92 6.05 25.25
C TRP A 194 16.49 5.97 24.73
N ALA A 195 15.59 6.74 25.33
CA ALA A 195 14.31 7.04 24.73
C ALA A 195 14.47 8.25 23.80
N VAL A 196 13.89 8.16 22.61
CA VAL A 196 14.05 9.18 21.56
C VAL A 196 12.73 9.56 20.91
N GLY A 197 12.73 10.72 20.25
CA GLY A 197 11.72 11.08 19.26
C GLY A 197 11.94 12.48 18.70
N VAL A 198 11.08 12.89 17.78
CA VAL A 198 11.23 14.16 17.03
C VAL A 198 10.18 15.19 17.47
N ASN A 199 10.58 16.46 17.52
CA ASN A 199 9.73 17.63 17.77
C ASN A 199 8.86 17.53 19.04
N CYS A 200 9.44 17.05 20.13
CA CYS A 200 8.73 16.76 21.38
C CYS A 200 9.48 17.18 22.64
N CYS A 201 10.55 17.98 22.51
CA CYS A 201 11.18 18.60 23.66
C CYS A 201 10.54 19.95 23.89
N ASP A 202 10.42 20.32 25.16
CA ASP A 202 9.95 21.66 25.50
C ASP A 202 11.01 22.69 25.12
N GLN A 203 10.66 23.68 24.30
CA GLN A 203 11.60 24.72 23.86
C GLN A 203 12.09 25.61 25.01
N ARG A 204 11.37 25.66 26.15
CA ARG A 204 11.75 26.49 27.30
C ARG A 204 12.66 25.76 28.28
N ASP A 205 12.28 24.53 28.64
CA ASP A 205 12.91 23.81 29.74
C ASP A 205 13.76 22.62 29.25
N GLY A 206 13.74 22.32 27.94
CA GLY A 206 14.48 21.20 27.33
C GLY A 206 13.93 19.81 27.68
N VAL A 207 12.81 19.74 28.41
CA VAL A 207 12.28 18.49 28.96
C VAL A 207 11.71 17.60 27.86
N PHE A 208 12.13 16.34 27.86
CA PHE A 208 11.65 15.29 26.97
C PHE A 208 10.17 14.94 27.22
N ARG A 209 9.31 15.03 26.20
CA ARG A 209 7.87 14.70 26.28
C ARG A 209 7.40 13.72 25.21
N CYS A 210 8.31 12.96 24.60
CA CYS A 210 7.96 11.98 23.57
C CYS A 210 7.40 10.67 24.15
N GLY A 211 6.55 10.00 23.36
CA GLY A 211 5.95 8.73 23.73
C GLY A 211 5.10 8.82 25.00
N GLU A 212 5.09 7.76 25.79
CA GLU A 212 4.31 7.70 27.03
C GLU A 212 5.12 8.22 28.25
N PHE A 213 5.83 9.34 28.11
CA PHE A 213 6.74 9.86 29.15
C PHE A 213 6.06 10.10 30.51
N SER A 214 4.78 10.47 30.50
CA SER A 214 3.99 10.75 31.71
C SER A 214 3.29 9.51 32.29
N ASN A 215 3.31 8.37 31.57
CA ASN A 215 2.69 7.14 32.03
C ASN A 215 3.64 6.42 33.01
N THR A 216 3.24 6.30 34.27
CA THR A 216 4.04 5.60 35.30
C THR A 216 4.12 4.09 35.07
N HIS A 217 3.23 3.53 34.24
CA HIS A 217 3.25 2.12 33.85
C HIS A 217 4.10 1.85 32.60
N ALA A 218 4.52 2.89 31.88
CA ALA A 218 5.42 2.73 30.75
C ALA A 218 6.80 2.31 31.26
N ARG A 219 7.26 1.14 30.79
CA ARG A 219 8.56 0.56 31.15
C ARG A 219 9.14 -0.27 30.01
N SER A 220 8.77 0.07 28.78
CA SER A 220 9.20 -0.66 27.60
C SER A 220 9.63 0.29 26.49
N GLY A 221 10.50 -0.23 25.63
CA GLY A 221 11.02 0.47 24.48
C GLY A 221 10.78 -0.34 23.22
N LEU A 222 10.17 0.29 22.22
CA LEU A 222 10.19 -0.21 20.85
C LEU A 222 11.41 0.39 20.14
N ARG A 223 12.25 -0.45 19.54
CA ARG A 223 13.49 -0.02 18.88
C ARG A 223 13.19 1.02 17.79
N TYR A 224 13.95 2.11 17.78
CA TYR A 224 13.85 3.09 16.68
C TYR A 224 14.68 2.59 15.49
N MET A 225 14.01 2.28 14.37
CA MET A 225 14.62 1.62 13.20
C MET A 225 14.90 2.56 12.02
N GLU A 226 14.21 3.69 11.93
CA GLU A 226 14.35 4.61 10.80
C GLU A 226 15.78 5.18 10.72
N GLU A 227 16.52 4.76 9.69
CA GLU A 227 17.96 5.02 9.58
C GLU A 227 18.30 6.50 9.40
N GLY A 228 17.45 7.25 8.69
CA GLY A 228 17.68 8.67 8.39
C GLY A 228 17.84 9.53 9.64
N ASN A 229 17.10 9.20 10.72
CA ASN A 229 17.08 9.98 11.95
C ASN A 229 18.09 9.50 13.00
N ARG A 230 18.57 8.25 12.91
CA ARG A 230 19.49 7.65 13.89
C ARG A 230 20.79 8.42 14.07
N GLN A 231 21.35 8.93 12.99
CA GLN A 231 22.58 9.73 13.05
C GLN A 231 22.38 11.02 13.86
N TYR A 232 21.21 11.66 13.75
CA TYR A 232 20.91 12.89 14.46
C TYR A 232 20.65 12.64 15.95
N PHE A 233 20.00 11.52 16.30
CA PHE A 233 19.91 11.09 17.71
C PHE A 233 21.28 10.81 18.31
N ARG A 234 22.24 10.29 17.53
CA ARG A 234 23.61 10.10 18.00
C ARG A 234 24.31 11.42 18.30
N LEU A 235 24.09 12.46 17.48
CA LEU A 235 24.61 13.81 17.76
C LEU A 235 23.99 14.39 19.04
N ALA A 236 22.68 14.20 19.25
CA ALA A 236 22.01 14.60 20.49
C ALA A 236 22.58 13.89 21.72
N VAL A 237 22.88 12.58 21.61
CA VAL A 237 23.56 11.83 22.68
C VAL A 237 24.96 12.39 22.94
N GLN A 238 25.75 12.69 21.91
CA GLN A 238 27.07 13.29 22.09
C GLN A 238 27.02 14.65 22.80
N GLN A 239 25.99 15.45 22.50
CA GLN A 239 25.75 16.69 23.24
C GLN A 239 25.40 16.42 24.71
N ALA A 240 24.58 15.41 25.00
CA ALA A 240 24.25 15.00 26.36
C ALA A 240 25.48 14.49 27.13
N GLU A 241 26.34 13.70 26.49
CA GLU A 241 27.61 13.24 27.06
C GLU A 241 28.49 14.41 27.50
N ALA A 242 28.63 15.42 26.63
CA ALA A 242 29.43 16.61 26.92
C ALA A 242 28.79 17.51 27.99
N ALA A 243 27.45 17.68 27.98
CA ALA A 243 26.74 18.56 28.89
C ALA A 243 26.65 18.01 30.33
N PHE A 244 26.44 16.70 30.46
CA PHE A 244 26.21 16.06 31.76
C PHE A 244 27.41 15.23 32.27
N GLY A 245 28.51 15.17 31.52
CA GLY A 245 29.69 14.39 31.90
C GLY A 245 29.45 12.87 31.93
N ILE A 246 28.45 12.40 31.19
CA ILE A 246 28.09 10.98 31.08
C ILE A 246 28.73 10.36 29.83
N LYS A 247 28.74 9.03 29.76
CA LYS A 247 29.29 8.29 28.61
C LYS A 247 28.33 7.21 28.12
N ALA A 248 28.15 7.11 26.82
CA ALA A 248 27.32 6.18 26.08
C ALA A 248 28.18 5.44 25.05
N ASN A 249 28.63 4.22 25.38
CA ASN A 249 29.54 3.49 24.49
C ASN A 249 28.81 2.95 23.26
N HIS A 250 27.61 2.38 23.45
CA HIS A 250 26.79 1.82 22.37
C HIS A 250 25.34 2.25 22.55
N PRO A 251 25.00 3.50 22.17
CA PRO A 251 23.65 4.03 22.36
C PRO A 251 22.63 3.27 21.50
N LEU A 252 21.61 2.77 22.17
CA LEU A 252 20.44 2.12 21.61
C LEU A 252 19.22 3.04 21.78
N PHE A 253 18.51 3.27 20.69
CA PHE A 253 17.38 4.20 20.64
C PHE A 253 16.04 3.47 20.66
N PHE A 254 15.12 3.95 21.50
CA PHE A 254 13.79 3.37 21.67
C PHE A 254 12.71 4.44 21.71
N THR A 255 11.53 4.13 21.20
CA THR A 255 10.29 4.86 21.49
C THR A 255 9.73 4.33 22.80
N TRP A 256 9.54 5.23 23.78
CA TRP A 256 9.06 4.88 25.11
C TRP A 256 7.55 4.61 25.14
N THR A 257 7.15 3.42 25.57
CA THR A 257 5.75 2.98 25.61
C THR A 257 5.50 1.97 26.74
N GLN A 258 4.24 1.73 27.09
CA GLN A 258 3.85 0.65 27.99
C GLN A 258 3.80 -0.72 27.29
N ASP A 259 3.32 -0.77 26.06
CA ASP A 259 3.16 -2.01 25.30
C ASP A 259 3.67 -1.84 23.86
N PRO A 260 4.89 -2.32 23.56
CA PRO A 260 5.47 -2.21 22.23
C PRO A 260 4.82 -3.20 21.26
N LEU A 261 4.21 -4.28 21.75
CA LEU A 261 3.48 -5.22 20.91
C LEU A 261 2.19 -4.58 20.41
N ALA A 262 1.41 -3.96 21.31
CA ALA A 262 0.19 -3.25 20.94
C ALA A 262 0.43 -2.16 19.88
N LEU A 263 1.54 -1.43 19.99
CA LEU A 263 1.90 -0.39 19.01
C LEU A 263 2.19 -0.97 17.61
N VAL A 264 2.87 -2.11 17.55
CA VAL A 264 3.15 -2.80 16.27
C VAL A 264 1.87 -3.45 15.71
N THR A 265 1.09 -4.14 16.54
CA THR A 265 -0.16 -4.79 16.08
C THR A 265 -1.19 -3.77 15.62
N ALA A 266 -1.27 -2.59 16.25
CA ALA A 266 -2.16 -1.53 15.79
C ALA A 266 -1.84 -1.05 14.36
N LYS A 267 -0.56 -1.00 13.98
CA LYS A 267 -0.16 -0.68 12.59
C LYS A 267 -0.59 -1.78 11.61
N VAL A 268 -0.36 -3.04 11.98
CA VAL A 268 -0.77 -4.21 11.17
C VAL A 268 -2.29 -4.24 11.00
N ASP A 269 -3.06 -4.02 12.06
CA ASP A 269 -4.52 -3.96 12.01
C ASP A 269 -5.02 -2.83 11.11
N THR A 270 -4.36 -1.67 11.18
CA THR A 270 -4.69 -0.52 10.32
C THR A 270 -4.42 -0.83 8.86
N ALA A 271 -3.28 -1.48 8.55
CA ALA A 271 -2.95 -1.89 7.19
C ALA A 271 -3.98 -2.88 6.62
N TRP A 272 -4.40 -3.89 7.40
CA TRP A 272 -5.45 -4.84 6.99
C TRP A 272 -6.80 -4.16 6.75
N ARG A 273 -7.18 -3.20 7.61
CA ARG A 273 -8.41 -2.42 7.43
C ARG A 273 -8.36 -1.58 6.17
N LEU A 274 -7.27 -0.85 5.93
CA LEU A 274 -7.09 -0.02 4.74
C LEU A 274 -7.06 -0.87 3.46
N TYR A 275 -6.41 -2.03 3.50
CA TYR A 275 -6.43 -3.00 2.40
C TYR A 275 -7.88 -3.45 2.09
N GLY A 276 -8.62 -3.89 3.11
CA GLY A 276 -10.01 -4.35 2.94
C GLY A 276 -10.94 -3.25 2.40
N VAL A 277 -10.82 -2.02 2.92
CA VAL A 277 -11.54 -0.85 2.42
C VAL A 277 -11.13 -0.56 0.96
N GLY A 278 -9.85 -0.61 0.64
CA GLY A 278 -9.31 -0.40 -0.70
C GLY A 278 -9.89 -1.38 -1.73
N VAL A 279 -9.95 -2.67 -1.38
CA VAL A 279 -10.57 -3.71 -2.23
C VAL A 279 -12.07 -3.44 -2.43
N GLY A 280 -12.79 -3.08 -1.37
CA GLY A 280 -14.20 -2.72 -1.46
C GLY A 280 -14.45 -1.51 -2.35
N VAL A 281 -13.69 -0.42 -2.16
CA VAL A 281 -13.78 0.81 -2.96
C VAL A 281 -13.48 0.53 -4.43
N HIS A 282 -12.44 -0.25 -4.73
CA HIS A 282 -12.12 -0.64 -6.10
C HIS A 282 -13.25 -1.46 -6.74
N PHE A 283 -13.81 -2.44 -6.02
CA PHE A 283 -14.93 -3.25 -6.53
C PHE A 283 -16.15 -2.38 -6.91
N PHE A 284 -16.59 -1.47 -6.03
CA PHE A 284 -17.74 -0.61 -6.32
C PHE A 284 -17.46 0.39 -7.44
N THR A 285 -16.23 0.92 -7.51
CA THR A 285 -15.81 1.81 -8.59
C THR A 285 -15.77 1.06 -9.93
N ASN A 286 -15.21 -0.15 -9.97
CA ASN A 286 -15.20 -0.98 -11.17
C ASN A 286 -16.62 -1.39 -11.58
N LEU A 287 -17.49 -1.73 -10.63
CA LEU A 287 -18.91 -2.00 -10.88
C LEU A 287 -19.59 -0.80 -11.54
N PHE A 288 -19.39 0.41 -11.00
CA PHE A 288 -19.92 1.63 -11.58
C PHE A 288 -19.41 1.86 -13.01
N VAL A 289 -18.11 1.71 -13.25
CA VAL A 289 -17.50 1.88 -14.57
C VAL A 289 -18.01 0.84 -15.57
N VAL A 290 -18.19 -0.42 -15.15
CA VAL A 290 -18.79 -1.49 -15.97
C VAL A 290 -20.25 -1.16 -16.31
N ILE A 291 -21.05 -0.64 -15.38
CA ILE A 291 -22.44 -0.21 -15.63
C ILE A 291 -22.48 0.95 -16.63
N VAL A 292 -21.60 1.94 -16.46
CA VAL A 292 -21.50 3.08 -17.40
C VAL A 292 -21.07 2.59 -18.79
N ALA A 293 -20.11 1.68 -18.87
CA ALA A 293 -19.69 1.06 -20.13
C ALA A 293 -20.84 0.28 -20.78
N LEU A 294 -21.63 -0.46 -19.99
CA LEU A 294 -22.84 -1.14 -20.46
C LEU A 294 -23.87 -0.17 -21.04
N MET A 295 -24.13 0.95 -20.37
CA MET A 295 -25.03 1.99 -20.87
C MET A 295 -24.47 2.71 -22.10
N GLY A 296 -23.16 2.93 -22.16
CA GLY A 296 -22.49 3.52 -23.31
C GLY A 296 -22.58 2.60 -24.53
N PHE A 297 -22.29 1.31 -24.36
CA PHE A 297 -22.42 0.31 -25.41
C PHE A 297 -23.88 0.10 -25.80
N SER A 298 -24.85 0.25 -24.88
CA SER A 298 -26.28 0.21 -25.19
C SER A 298 -26.74 1.38 -26.07
N ARG A 299 -26.10 2.56 -25.95
CA ARG A 299 -26.42 3.76 -26.74
C ARG A 299 -25.65 3.87 -28.05
N LEU A 300 -24.41 3.39 -28.13
CA LEU A 300 -23.51 3.52 -29.31
C LEU A 300 -23.88 2.62 -30.49
N GLY A 301 -24.94 1.81 -30.41
CA GLY A 301 -25.68 1.43 -31.62
C GLY A 301 -24.91 0.64 -32.68
N HIS A 302 -24.16 -0.39 -32.30
CA HIS A 302 -24.03 -1.59 -33.14
C HIS A 302 -24.65 -2.79 -32.41
N PHE A 303 -25.96 -2.72 -32.20
CA PHE A 303 -26.80 -3.89 -31.89
C PHE A 303 -27.24 -4.57 -33.17
#